data_AF-A0A7Y0HBK2-F1
#
_entry.id   AF-A0A7Y0HBK2-F1
#
_cell.length_a   1.000
_cell.length_b   1.000
_cell.length_c   1.000
_cell.angle_alpha   90.00
_cell.angle_beta   90.00
_cell.angle_gamma   90.00
#
_symmetry.space_group_name_H-M   'P 1'
#
loop_
_entity.id
_entity.type
_entity.pdbx_description
1 polymer ?
#
loop_
_entity_poly.entity_id
_entity_poly.type
_entity_poly.pdbx_seq_one_letter_code
_entity_poly.pdbx_strand_id
1 'polypeptide(L)'
;MPTWFNSSMQILENSWVLFLFPAIFVFYLRKDWLALRFVFITAVFFLYGAVIYSSLRELDDPYIWRYVVWAFNDIAWMALIAYWAIKDKVYLWQSVIGQLVVISAPILQLFRLVDRHLWDLSYSTMLYKTLLPLINIGTVVVCYLPLLYLFMRKNRSLKS
;
A
#
# COMPACT_ATOMS: atom_id res chain seq x y z
N MET A 1 13.36 -22.35 -17.09
CA MET A 1 13.32 -21.89 -15.68
C MET A 1 12.14 -22.57 -14.99
N PRO A 2 12.21 -22.86 -13.68
CA PRO A 2 11.09 -23.47 -12.96
C PRO A 2 9.84 -22.59 -13.03
N THR A 3 8.66 -23.19 -13.18
CA THR A 3 7.38 -22.46 -13.31
C THR A 3 7.10 -21.58 -12.08
N TRP A 4 7.47 -22.04 -10.89
CA TRP A 4 7.36 -21.27 -9.64
C TRP A 4 8.20 -19.99 -9.63
N PHE A 5 9.35 -19.98 -10.32
CA PHE A 5 10.24 -18.81 -10.40
C PHE A 5 9.62 -17.71 -11.28
N ASN A 6 9.02 -18.10 -12.40
CA ASN A 6 8.35 -17.16 -13.29
C ASN A 6 7.10 -16.55 -12.65
N SER A 7 6.30 -17.36 -11.94
CA SER A 7 5.13 -16.84 -11.20
C SER A 7 5.54 -15.90 -10.07
N SER A 8 6.62 -16.22 -9.34
CA SER A 8 7.14 -15.35 -8.28
C SER A 8 7.67 -14.03 -8.84
N MET A 9 8.36 -14.06 -9.98
CA MET A 9 8.85 -12.86 -10.67
C MET A 9 7.70 -11.99 -11.20
N GLN A 10 6.64 -12.57 -11.76
CA GLN A 10 5.46 -11.81 -12.18
C GLN A 10 4.71 -11.15 -11.01
N ILE A 11 4.65 -11.82 -9.85
CA ILE A 11 4.07 -11.25 -8.62
C ILE A 11 4.95 -10.11 -8.11
N LEU A 12 6.28 -10.26 -8.19
CA LEU A 12 7.24 -9.23 -7.81
C LEU A 12 7.18 -8.00 -8.74
N GLU A 13 7.15 -8.21 -10.05
CA GLU A 13 7.14 -7.13 -11.06
C GLU A 13 5.85 -6.30 -11.00
N ASN A 14 4.70 -6.94 -10.72
CA ASN A 14 3.43 -6.24 -10.58
C ASN A 14 3.21 -5.64 -9.18
N SER A 15 4.07 -5.94 -8.22
CA SER A 15 3.87 -5.53 -6.82
C SER A 15 4.76 -4.36 -6.43
N TRP A 16 4.12 -3.34 -5.85
CA TRP A 16 4.80 -2.18 -5.25
C TRP A 16 5.68 -2.55 -4.05
N VAL A 17 5.62 -3.81 -3.57
CA VAL A 17 6.47 -4.36 -2.50
C VAL A 17 7.96 -4.23 -2.84
N LEU A 18 8.34 -4.36 -4.12
CA LEU A 18 9.74 -4.22 -4.53
C LEU A 18 10.32 -2.85 -4.18
N PHE A 19 9.52 -1.80 -4.32
CA PHE A 19 9.91 -0.44 -3.96
C PHE A 19 10.00 -0.21 -2.45
N LEU A 20 9.48 -1.11 -1.61
CA LEU A 20 9.57 -0.99 -0.15
C LEU A 20 10.82 -1.68 0.43
N PHE A 21 11.42 -2.66 -0.27
CA PHE A 21 12.62 -3.36 0.22
C PHE A 21 13.80 -2.43 0.56
N PRO A 22 14.17 -1.43 -0.27
CA PRO A 22 15.25 -0.52 0.06
C PRO A 22 14.96 0.29 1.34
N ALA A 23 13.71 0.75 1.52
CA ALA A 23 13.30 1.44 2.74
C ALA A 23 13.43 0.54 3.98
N ILE A 24 12.96 -0.71 3.92
CA ILE A 24 13.07 -1.67 5.02
C ILE A 24 14.55 -1.86 5.40
N PHE A 25 15.42 -2.08 4.41
CA PHE A 25 16.84 -2.30 4.64
C PHE A 25 17.51 -1.08 5.31
N VAL A 26 17.22 0.13 4.83
CA VAL A 26 17.78 1.36 5.42
C VAL A 26 17.27 1.58 6.84
N PHE A 27 15.98 1.40 7.11
CA PHE A 27 15.44 1.56 8.47
C PHE A 27 15.97 0.51 9.44
N TYR A 28 16.19 -0.72 8.96
CA TYR A 28 16.80 -1.79 9.74
C TYR A 28 18.24 -1.45 10.15
N LEU A 29 19.09 -1.03 9.20
CA LEU A 29 20.46 -0.60 9.48
C LEU A 29 20.52 0.60 10.43
N ARG A 30 19.57 1.52 10.30
CA ARG A 30 19.48 2.73 11.12
C ARG A 30 18.84 2.49 12.50
N LYS A 31 18.34 1.28 12.77
CA LYS A 31 17.62 0.91 14.00
C LYS A 31 16.40 1.80 14.30
N ASP A 32 15.77 2.37 13.27
CA ASP A 32 14.53 3.14 13.43
C ASP A 32 13.34 2.17 13.43
N TRP A 33 13.07 1.61 14.61
CA TRP A 33 12.02 0.60 14.80
C TRP A 33 10.61 1.14 14.56
N LEU A 34 10.38 2.45 14.73
CA LEU A 34 9.05 3.06 14.51
C LEU A 34 8.72 3.11 13.02
N ALA A 35 9.64 3.64 12.22
CA ALA A 35 9.47 3.68 10.76
C ALA A 35 9.50 2.27 10.15
N LEU A 36 10.38 1.39 10.66
CA LEU A 36 10.47 0.00 10.18
C LEU A 36 9.13 -0.73 10.30
N ARG A 37 8.43 -0.60 11.44
CA ARG A 37 7.13 -1.25 11.64
C ARG A 37 6.09 -0.79 10.64
N PHE A 38 6.03 0.52 10.36
CA PHE A 38 5.12 1.09 9.37
C PHE A 38 5.38 0.52 7.97
N VAL A 39 6.64 0.53 7.54
CA VAL A 39 7.01 0.01 6.21
C VAL A 39 6.80 -1.49 6.12
N PHE A 40 7.12 -2.23 7.19
CA PHE A 40 6.95 -3.67 7.23
C PHE A 40 5.48 -4.08 7.13
N ILE A 41 4.59 -3.44 7.91
CA ILE A 41 3.14 -3.68 7.82
C ILE A 41 2.65 -3.38 6.40
N THR A 42 3.06 -2.26 5.82
CA THR A 42 2.68 -1.88 4.47
C THR A 42 3.16 -2.89 3.42
N ALA A 43 4.38 -3.40 3.55
CA ALA A 43 4.92 -4.42 2.66
C ALA A 43 4.13 -5.74 2.77
N VAL A 44 3.75 -6.17 3.97
CA VAL A 44 2.94 -7.38 4.19
C VAL A 44 1.58 -7.25 3.50
N PHE A 45 0.89 -6.13 3.65
CA PHE A 45 -0.42 -5.91 3.03
C PHE A 45 -0.35 -5.81 1.50
N PHE A 46 0.71 -5.19 0.95
CA PHE A 46 0.92 -5.15 -0.50
C PHE A 46 1.28 -6.53 -1.07
N LEU A 47 2.03 -7.34 -0.32
CA LEU A 47 2.36 -8.71 -0.70
C LEU A 47 1.11 -9.58 -0.67
N TYR A 48 0.29 -9.47 0.38
CA TYR A 48 -0.98 -10.16 0.50
C TYR A 48 -1.90 -9.84 -0.68
N GLY A 49 -2.06 -8.56 -1.04
CA GLY A 49 -2.84 -8.15 -2.21
C GLY A 49 -2.31 -8.72 -3.53
N ALA A 50 -0.98 -8.78 -3.71
CA ALA A 50 -0.35 -9.33 -4.91
C ALA A 50 -0.51 -10.85 -5.03
N VAL A 51 -0.40 -11.59 -3.92
CA VAL A 51 -0.55 -13.06 -3.90
C VAL A 51 -1.99 -13.46 -4.20
N ILE A 52 -2.97 -12.73 -3.67
CA ILE A 52 -4.38 -13.10 -3.79
C ILE A 52 -4.98 -12.63 -5.12
N TYR A 53 -4.29 -11.74 -5.86
CA TYR A 53 -4.76 -11.22 -7.14
C TYR A 53 -5.11 -12.32 -8.17
N SER A 54 -4.26 -13.34 -8.33
CA SER A 54 -4.50 -14.43 -9.28
C SER A 54 -5.65 -15.33 -8.84
N SER A 55 -5.64 -15.77 -7.58
CA SER A 55 -6.69 -16.65 -7.02
C SER A 55 -8.07 -15.99 -7.00
N LEU A 56 -8.15 -14.69 -6.69
CA LEU A 56 -9.40 -13.94 -6.78
C LEU A 56 -9.91 -13.85 -8.22
N ARG A 57 -9.01 -13.69 -9.20
CA ARG A 57 -9.40 -13.57 -10.61
C ARG A 57 -9.97 -14.87 -11.18
N GLU A 58 -9.53 -16.02 -10.68
CA GLU A 58 -9.99 -17.35 -11.12
C GLU A 58 -11.31 -17.77 -10.45
N LEU A 59 -11.63 -17.24 -9.27
CA LEU A 59 -12.84 -17.55 -8.52
C LEU A 59 -14.03 -16.60 -8.80
N ASP A 60 -13.80 -15.45 -9.43
CA ASP A 60 -14.81 -14.38 -9.61
C ASP A 60 -15.61 -14.55 -10.92
N ASP A 61 -16.73 -15.26 -10.85
CA ASP A 61 -17.83 -15.17 -11.82
C ASP A 61 -19.13 -14.91 -11.04
N PRO A 62 -19.65 -13.66 -10.95
CA PRO A 62 -19.30 -12.43 -11.65
C PRO A 62 -18.35 -11.53 -10.83
N TYR A 63 -17.31 -10.97 -11.47
CA TYR A 63 -16.27 -10.01 -11.04
C TYR A 63 -16.57 -8.93 -9.96
N ILE A 64 -17.16 -9.30 -8.83
CA ILE A 64 -17.70 -8.43 -7.79
C ILE A 64 -16.84 -8.58 -6.53
N TRP A 65 -16.38 -9.80 -6.23
CA TRP A 65 -15.78 -10.12 -4.94
C TRP A 65 -14.38 -9.56 -4.77
N ARG A 66 -13.64 -9.39 -5.87
CA ARG A 66 -12.33 -8.73 -5.83
C ARG A 66 -12.39 -7.33 -5.22
N TYR A 67 -13.35 -6.47 -5.57
CA TYR A 67 -13.36 -5.10 -5.03
C TYR A 67 -13.67 -5.07 -3.53
N VAL A 68 -14.53 -5.98 -3.06
CA VAL A 68 -14.86 -6.12 -1.64
C VAL A 68 -13.63 -6.59 -0.85
N VAL A 69 -12.93 -7.60 -1.34
CA VAL A 69 -11.72 -8.12 -0.67
C VAL A 69 -10.60 -7.09 -0.65
N TRP A 70 -10.44 -6.33 -1.74
CA TRP A 70 -9.44 -5.26 -1.78
C TRP A 70 -9.80 -4.11 -0.85
N ALA A 71 -11.08 -3.74 -0.75
CA ALA A 71 -11.53 -2.67 0.15
C ALA A 71 -11.37 -3.07 1.61
N PHE A 72 -11.67 -4.33 1.89
CA PHE A 72 -11.43 -4.91 3.20
C PHE A 72 -9.93 -4.91 3.55
N ASN A 73 -9.06 -5.26 2.59
CA ASN A 73 -7.61 -5.23 2.80
C ASN A 73 -7.10 -3.81 3.13
N ASP A 74 -7.57 -2.79 2.40
CA ASP A 74 -7.17 -1.40 2.64
C ASP A 74 -7.69 -0.89 4.00
N ILE A 75 -8.94 -1.22 4.36
CA ILE A 75 -9.51 -0.88 5.67
C ILE A 75 -8.78 -1.60 6.80
N ALA A 76 -8.45 -2.88 6.62
CA ALA A 76 -7.68 -3.65 7.59
C ALA A 76 -6.28 -3.07 7.80
N TRP A 77 -5.62 -2.61 6.72
CA TRP A 77 -4.36 -1.89 6.81
C TRP A 77 -4.52 -0.59 7.61
N MET A 78 -5.54 0.22 7.29
CA MET A 78 -5.81 1.48 8.00
C MET A 78 -6.06 1.25 9.49
N ALA A 79 -6.87 0.25 9.84
CA ALA A 79 -7.19 -0.10 11.22
C ALA A 79 -5.93 -0.57 11.98
N LEU A 80 -5.10 -1.41 11.37
CA LEU A 80 -3.87 -1.90 11.99
C LEU A 80 -2.88 -0.76 12.23
N ILE A 81 -2.66 0.10 11.24
CA ILE A 81 -1.76 1.26 11.38
C ILE A 81 -2.28 2.23 12.43
N ALA A 82 -3.59 2.53 12.45
CA ALA A 82 -4.20 3.37 13.47
C ALA A 82 -4.01 2.80 14.89
N TYR A 83 -4.23 1.49 15.06
CA TYR A 83 -4.02 0.81 16.33
C TYR A 83 -2.57 0.92 16.81
N TRP A 84 -1.60 0.74 15.91
CA TRP A 84 -0.17 0.83 16.24
C TRP A 84 0.27 2.27 16.51
N ALA A 85 -0.34 3.26 15.84
CA ALA A 85 -0.11 4.67 16.10
C ALA A 85 -0.61 5.08 17.50
N ILE A 86 -1.78 4.61 17.93
CA ILE A 86 -2.32 4.87 19.28
C ILE A 86 -1.44 4.24 20.37
N LYS A 87 -0.75 3.13 20.06
CA LYS A 87 0.21 2.47 20.98
C LYS A 87 1.62 3.06 20.94
N ASP A 88 1.81 4.19 20.26
CA ASP A 88 3.11 4.84 20.04
C ASP A 88 4.17 3.90 19.42
N LYS A 89 3.73 2.90 18.64
CA LYS A 89 4.63 1.94 17.97
C LYS A 89 5.02 2.39 16.57
N VAL A 90 4.42 3.48 16.08
CA VAL A 90 4.60 4.10 14.75
C VAL A 90 4.50 5.63 14.92
N TYR A 91 5.15 6.41 14.04
CA TYR A 91 5.02 7.86 14.04
C TYR A 91 3.58 8.30 13.74
N LEU A 92 2.99 9.08 14.65
CA LEU A 92 1.60 9.54 14.51
C LEU A 92 1.38 10.37 13.25
N TRP A 93 2.31 11.28 12.92
CA TRP A 93 2.23 12.08 11.70
C TRP A 93 2.30 11.21 10.43
N GLN A 94 3.12 10.15 10.43
CA GLN A 94 3.23 9.21 9.31
C GLN A 94 1.93 8.41 9.15
N SER A 95 1.33 8.00 10.27
CA SER A 95 0.02 7.35 10.28
C SER A 95 -1.08 8.25 9.71
N VAL A 96 -1.14 9.52 10.12
CA VAL A 96 -2.17 10.47 9.64
C VAL A 96 -2.05 10.68 8.13
N ILE A 97 -0.83 10.95 7.63
CA ILE A 97 -0.62 11.13 6.18
C ILE A 97 -0.94 9.85 5.42
N GLY A 98 -0.51 8.69 5.94
CA GLY A 98 -0.79 7.39 5.31
C GLY A 98 -2.30 7.11 5.19
N GLN A 99 -3.07 7.41 6.24
CA GLN A 99 -4.53 7.25 6.21
C GLN A 99 -5.19 8.20 5.20
N LEU A 100 -4.76 9.46 5.12
CA LEU A 100 -5.29 10.42 4.15
C LEU A 100 -5.06 10.00 2.70
N VAL A 101 -3.92 9.37 2.42
CA VAL A 101 -3.63 8.82 1.08
C VAL A 101 -4.48 7.58 0.81
N VAL A 102 -4.47 6.62 1.74
CA VAL A 102 -5.07 5.29 1.52
C VAL A 102 -6.59 5.31 1.54
N ILE A 103 -7.25 6.21 2.28
CA ILE A 103 -8.72 6.24 2.40
C ILE A 103 -9.44 6.37 1.04
N SER A 104 -8.78 6.98 0.06
CA SER A 104 -9.31 7.10 -1.30
C SER A 104 -9.40 5.76 -2.04
N ALA A 105 -8.56 4.77 -1.71
CA ALA A 105 -8.56 3.44 -2.35
C ALA A 105 -9.83 2.62 -2.04
N PRO A 106 -10.23 2.37 -0.78
CA PRO A 106 -11.45 1.63 -0.48
C PRO A 106 -12.70 2.37 -0.98
N ILE A 107 -12.71 3.71 -0.96
CA ILE A 107 -13.80 4.51 -1.55
C ILE A 107 -13.92 4.23 -3.05
N LEU A 108 -12.80 4.24 -3.79
CA LEU A 108 -12.80 3.96 -5.23
C LEU A 108 -13.20 2.51 -5.53
N GLN A 109 -12.81 1.56 -4.70
CA GLN A 109 -13.17 0.15 -4.86
C GLN A 109 -14.66 -0.09 -4.61
N LEU A 110 -15.24 0.55 -3.58
CA LEU A 110 -16.68 0.52 -3.33
C LEU A 110 -17.48 1.26 -4.40
N PHE A 111 -17.00 2.41 -4.87
CA PHE A 111 -17.62 3.14 -5.98
C PHE A 111 -17.67 2.26 -7.24
N ARG A 112 -16.57 1.55 -7.55
CA ARG A 112 -16.52 0.63 -8.70
C ARG A 112 -17.43 -0.58 -8.54
N LEU A 113 -17.62 -1.07 -7.31
CA LEU A 113 -18.57 -2.14 -6.99
C LEU A 113 -20.01 -1.69 -7.31
N VAL A 114 -20.38 -0.49 -6.86
CA VAL A 114 -21.71 0.10 -7.09
C VAL A 114 -21.95 0.40 -8.57
N ASP A 115 -20.97 1.02 -9.23
CA ASP A 115 -21.06 1.39 -10.65
C ASP A 115 -21.24 0.17 -11.56
N ARG A 116 -20.55 -0.94 -11.28
CA ARG A 116 -20.74 -2.19 -12.03
C ARG A 116 -22.11 -2.82 -11.82
N HIS A 117 -22.78 -2.53 -10.70
CA HIS A 117 -24.12 -3.04 -10.40
C HIS A 117 -25.23 -2.15 -10.96
N LEU A 118 -24.96 -0.84 -11.12
CA LEU A 118 -25.96 0.13 -11.52
C LEU A 118 -25.80 0.60 -12.96
N TRP A 119 -24.62 1.06 -13.40
CA TRP A 119 -24.50 1.90 -14.62
C TRP A 119 -23.35 1.58 -15.61
N ASP A 120 -22.51 0.57 -15.38
CA ASP A 120 -21.42 0.09 -16.28
C ASP A 120 -20.72 1.22 -17.10
N LEU A 121 -20.38 2.32 -16.42
CA LEU A 121 -19.85 3.51 -17.07
C LEU A 121 -18.37 3.34 -17.43
N SER A 122 -18.02 3.57 -18.69
CA SER A 122 -16.64 3.56 -19.18
C SER A 122 -15.71 4.53 -18.40
N TYR A 123 -16.26 5.63 -17.88
CA TYR A 123 -15.55 6.66 -17.10
C TYR A 123 -14.98 6.15 -15.77
N SER A 124 -15.76 5.36 -15.02
CA SER A 124 -15.33 4.74 -13.75
C SER A 124 -14.15 3.78 -13.94
N THR A 125 -14.09 3.12 -15.10
CA THR A 125 -12.97 2.24 -15.43
C THR A 125 -11.66 2.99 -15.60
N MET A 126 -11.68 4.16 -16.23
CA MET A 126 -10.50 5.01 -16.42
C MET A 126 -10.03 5.59 -15.07
N LEU A 127 -10.93 6.15 -14.27
CA LEU A 127 -10.60 6.71 -12.96
C LEU A 127 -9.91 5.69 -12.04
N TYR A 128 -10.44 4.49 -11.96
CA TYR A 128 -9.85 3.43 -11.13
C TYR A 128 -8.46 3.02 -11.62
N LYS A 129 -8.24 2.89 -12.93
CA LYS A 129 -6.93 2.51 -13.48
C LYS A 129 -5.87 3.60 -13.28
N THR A 130 -6.27 4.86 -13.17
CA THR A 130 -5.34 5.98 -12.97
C THR A 130 -5.11 6.29 -11.49
N LEU A 131 -6.17 6.32 -10.67
CA LEU A 131 -6.09 6.73 -9.28
C LEU A 131 -5.49 5.64 -8.38
N LEU A 132 -5.79 4.37 -8.61
CA LEU A 132 -5.29 3.29 -7.74
C LEU A 132 -3.76 3.18 -7.76
N PRO A 133 -3.07 3.25 -8.93
CA PRO A 133 -1.61 3.35 -8.95
C PRO A 133 -1.07 4.60 -8.26
N LEU A 134 -1.73 5.76 -8.41
CA LEU A 134 -1.32 7.00 -7.74
C LEU A 134 -1.39 6.89 -6.22
N ILE A 135 -2.43 6.23 -5.70
CA ILE A 135 -2.57 5.98 -4.26
C ILE A 135 -1.46 5.05 -3.78
N ASN A 136 -1.17 3.98 -4.50
CA ASN A 136 -0.08 3.07 -4.16
C ASN A 136 1.29 3.77 -4.17
N ILE A 137 1.55 4.62 -5.18
CA ILE A 137 2.76 5.47 -5.21
C ILE A 137 2.80 6.38 -3.99
N GLY A 138 1.68 7.04 -3.67
CA GLY A 138 1.55 7.91 -2.50
C GLY A 138 1.91 7.17 -1.20
N THR A 139 1.37 5.97 -1.01
CA THR A 139 1.66 5.13 0.16
C THR A 139 3.14 4.75 0.23
N VAL A 140 3.77 4.42 -0.90
CA VAL A 140 5.22 4.17 -0.96
C VAL A 140 5.98 5.44 -0.57
N VAL A 141 5.63 6.60 -1.10
CA VAL A 141 6.28 7.87 -0.73
C VAL A 141 6.17 8.14 0.78
N VAL A 142 5.01 7.87 1.39
CA VAL A 142 4.83 7.99 2.85
C VAL A 142 5.75 7.07 3.64
N CYS A 143 6.03 5.86 3.14
CA CYS A 143 7.03 4.96 3.73
C CYS A 143 8.45 5.57 3.71
N TYR A 144 8.79 6.38 2.71
CA TYR A 144 10.10 7.03 2.56
C TYR A 144 10.23 8.37 3.31
N LEU A 145 9.12 9.00 3.72
CA LEU A 145 9.13 10.31 4.39
C LEU A 145 10.05 10.39 5.62
N PRO A 146 10.11 9.39 6.53
CA PRO A 146 11.00 9.46 7.68
C PRO A 146 12.49 9.50 7.28
N LEU A 147 12.88 8.86 6.17
CA LEU A 147 14.25 8.95 5.65
C LEU A 147 14.57 10.36 5.19
N LEU A 148 13.67 10.98 4.41
CA LEU A 148 13.85 12.35 3.91
C LEU A 148 14.00 13.35 5.07
N TYR A 149 13.16 13.22 6.10
CA TYR A 149 13.24 14.06 7.29
C TYR A 149 14.60 13.93 8.01
N LEU A 150 15.13 12.72 8.13
CA LEU A 150 16.43 12.46 8.74
C LEU A 150 17.58 13.09 7.94
N PHE A 151 17.56 12.98 6.60
CA PHE A 151 18.55 13.63 5.73
C PHE A 151 18.52 15.15 5.86
N MET A 152 17.33 15.75 5.88
CA MET A 152 17.17 17.20 6.04
C MET A 152 17.67 17.68 7.41
N ARG A 153 17.41 16.93 8.48
CA ARG A 153 17.87 17.30 9.83
C ARG A 153 19.39 17.23 9.97
N LYS A 154 20.03 16.19 9.41
CA LYS A 154 21.51 16.06 9.44
C LYS A 154 22.19 17.22 8.70
N ASN A 155 21.64 17.67 7.58
CA ASN A 155 22.20 18.80 6.82
C ASN A 155 22.05 20.15 7.54
N ARG A 156 21.03 20.33 8.38
CA ARG A 156 20.92 21.53 9.23
C ARG A 156 21.95 21.52 10.36
N SER A 157 22.18 20.37 10.98
CA SER A 157 23.20 20.19 12.03
C SER A 157 24.63 20.35 11.53
N LEU A 158 24.90 20.09 10.24
CA LEU A 158 26.23 20.27 9.63
C LEU A 158 26.48 21.72 9.17
N LYS A 159 25.45 22.57 9.18
CA LYS A 159 25.52 23.98 8.77
C LYS A 159 25.51 24.97 9.94
N SER A 160 25.35 24.51 11.18
CA SER A 160 25.52 25.32 12.40
C SER A 160 26.88 25.06 13.02
#